data_AF-A0A432T5C3-F1
#
_entry.id   AF-A0A432T5C3-F1
#
_cell.length_a   1.000
_cell.length_b   1.000
_cell.length_c   1.000
_cell.angle_alpha   90.00
_cell.angle_beta   90.00
_cell.angle_gamma   90.00
#
_symmetry.space_group_name_H-M   'P 1'
#
loop_
_entity.id
_entity.type
_entity.pdbx_description
1 polymer ?
#
loop_
_entity_poly.entity_id
_entity_poly.type
_entity_poly.pdbx_seq_one_letter_code
_entity_poly.pdbx_strand_id
1 'polypeptide(L)'
;MPKKEEEVIIESTEEKDTMSSRVDKCVSFFAPITEKVRDIVLGFGEIIVTISVIIGLITAIIGGISDMFNVSFFAGISTMFSDIVNVIMGALVIFLLFAIYRNGEPKSKK
;
A
#
# COMPACT_ATOMS: atom_id res chain seq x y z
N MET A 1 7.15 -48.51 34.36
CA MET A 1 7.61 -48.40 32.96
C MET A 1 7.13 -47.06 32.37
N PRO A 2 7.81 -45.92 32.61
CA PRO A 2 7.39 -44.62 32.09
C PRO A 2 8.25 -44.08 30.93
N LYS A 3 9.14 -44.89 30.34
CA LYS A 3 10.11 -44.40 29.32
C LYS A 3 9.50 -44.14 27.93
N LYS A 4 8.31 -44.67 27.63
CA LYS A 4 7.73 -44.62 26.26
C LYS A 4 6.92 -43.35 25.97
N GLU A 5 6.40 -42.68 26.99
CA GLU A 5 5.61 -41.45 26.80
C GLU A 5 6.50 -40.20 26.72
N GLU A 6 7.64 -40.21 27.40
CA GLU A 6 8.60 -39.10 27.39
C GLU A 6 9.34 -38.99 26.05
N GLU A 7 9.67 -40.13 25.42
CA GLU A 7 10.36 -40.19 24.11
C GLU A 7 9.48 -39.65 22.96
N VAL A 8 8.16 -39.89 23.01
CA VAL A 8 7.19 -39.41 22.01
C VAL A 8 6.96 -37.89 22.11
N ILE A 9 7.04 -37.33 23.32
CA ILE A 9 6.91 -35.88 23.53
C ILE A 9 8.15 -35.18 22.97
N ILE A 10 9.35 -35.72 23.19
CA ILE A 10 10.61 -35.13 22.71
C ILE A 10 10.67 -35.14 21.18
N GLU A 11 10.33 -36.26 20.53
CA GLU A 11 10.33 -36.38 19.06
C GLU A 11 9.31 -35.43 18.40
N SER A 12 8.11 -35.28 18.98
CA SER A 12 7.08 -34.35 18.49
C SER A 12 7.41 -32.86 18.68
N THR A 13 8.32 -32.56 19.63
CA THR A 13 8.81 -31.19 19.87
C THR A 13 9.96 -30.86 18.91
N GLU A 14 10.87 -31.81 18.67
CA GLU A 14 11.95 -31.70 17.68
C GLU A 14 11.40 -31.59 16.24
N GLU A 15 10.32 -32.30 15.91
CA GLU A 15 9.67 -32.20 14.61
C GLU A 15 8.98 -30.83 14.41
N LYS A 16 8.39 -30.26 15.47
CA LYS A 16 7.85 -28.89 15.44
C LYS A 16 8.93 -27.82 15.32
N ASP A 17 10.08 -28.00 15.99
CA ASP A 17 11.21 -27.09 15.89
C ASP A 17 11.88 -27.17 14.51
N THR A 18 11.94 -28.35 13.89
CA THR A 18 12.41 -28.52 12.52
C THR A 18 11.41 -27.97 11.49
N MET A 19 10.10 -28.06 11.73
CA MET A 19 9.09 -27.47 10.86
C MET A 19 9.07 -25.94 10.96
N SER A 20 9.15 -25.40 12.18
CA SER A 20 9.25 -23.95 12.42
C SER A 20 10.52 -23.36 11.81
N SER A 21 11.68 -24.01 12.00
CA SER A 21 12.94 -23.54 11.41
C SER A 21 12.98 -23.64 9.87
N ARG A 22 12.22 -24.57 9.27
CA ARG A 22 12.04 -24.64 7.81
C ARG A 22 11.13 -23.52 7.30
N VAL A 23 10.07 -23.18 8.04
CA VAL A 23 9.21 -22.02 7.75
C VAL A 23 10.00 -20.72 7.88
N ASP A 24 10.79 -20.55 8.95
CA ASP A 24 11.64 -19.37 9.16
C ASP A 24 12.68 -19.22 8.05
N LYS A 25 13.32 -20.32 7.63
CA LYS A 25 14.21 -20.32 6.46
C LYS A 25 13.46 -19.90 5.21
N CYS A 26 12.30 -20.48 4.93
CA CYS A 26 11.48 -20.13 3.77
C CYS A 26 11.12 -18.63 3.76
N VAL A 27 10.61 -18.11 4.87
CA VAL A 27 10.28 -16.68 5.04
C VAL A 27 11.52 -15.82 4.86
N SER A 28 12.67 -16.20 5.42
CA SER A 28 13.93 -15.47 5.26
C SER A 28 14.46 -15.49 3.82
N PHE A 29 14.19 -16.55 3.05
CA PHE A 29 14.56 -16.63 1.64
C PHE A 29 13.69 -15.71 0.77
N PHE A 30 12.40 -15.60 1.10
CA PHE A 30 11.49 -14.73 0.35
C PHE A 30 11.51 -13.28 0.81
N ALA A 31 11.88 -12.99 2.07
CA ALA A 31 11.97 -11.63 2.61
C ALA A 31 12.71 -10.63 1.70
N PRO A 32 13.95 -10.89 1.22
CA PRO A 32 14.67 -9.94 0.36
C PRO A 32 14.06 -9.80 -1.04
N ILE A 33 13.38 -10.83 -1.55
CA ILE A 33 12.68 -10.78 -2.83
C ILE A 33 11.41 -9.95 -2.68
N THR A 34 10.65 -10.21 -1.61
CA THR A 34 9.44 -9.48 -1.27
C THR A 34 9.72 -7.99 -1.02
N GLU A 35 10.84 -7.66 -0.39
CA GLU A 35 11.28 -6.27 -0.19
C GLU A 35 11.57 -5.56 -1.52
N LYS A 36 12.31 -6.21 -2.44
CA LYS A 36 12.58 -5.65 -3.79
C LYS A 36 11.33 -5.49 -4.64
N VAL A 37 10.44 -6.48 -4.64
CA VAL A 37 9.18 -6.39 -5.39
C VAL A 37 8.28 -5.29 -4.80
N ARG A 38 8.25 -5.17 -3.48
CA ARG A 38 7.52 -4.13 -2.75
C ARG A 38 8.02 -2.73 -3.11
N ASP A 39 9.33 -2.50 -3.14
CA ASP A 39 9.91 -1.20 -3.53
C ASP A 39 9.52 -0.81 -4.95
N ILE A 40 9.55 -1.77 -5.88
CA ILE A 40 9.12 -1.57 -7.26
C ILE A 40 7.62 -1.20 -7.30
N VAL A 41 6.77 -1.92 -6.57
CA VAL A 41 5.32 -1.65 -6.52
C VAL A 41 5.02 -0.29 -5.91
N LEU A 42 5.76 0.13 -4.88
CA LEU A 42 5.62 1.47 -4.30
C LEU A 42 6.00 2.57 -5.28
N GLY A 43 7.15 2.43 -5.96
CA GLY A 43 7.59 3.39 -6.98
C GLY A 43 6.61 3.47 -8.16
N PHE A 44 6.07 2.32 -8.59
CA PHE A 44 5.04 2.28 -9.64
C PHE A 44 3.71 2.87 -9.16
N GLY A 45 3.33 2.62 -7.90
CA GLY A 45 2.13 3.15 -7.28
C GLY A 45 2.14 4.68 -7.23
N GLU A 46 3.27 5.29 -6.88
CA GLU A 46 3.43 6.74 -6.86
C GLU A 46 3.24 7.36 -8.27
N ILE A 47 3.77 6.72 -9.31
CA ILE A 47 3.58 7.15 -10.71
C ILE A 47 2.10 7.07 -11.11
N ILE A 48 1.44 5.94 -10.82
CA ILE A 48 0.02 5.75 -11.16
C ILE A 48 -0.84 6.80 -10.45
N VAL A 49 -0.57 7.07 -9.17
CA VAL A 49 -1.30 8.07 -8.39
C VAL A 49 -1.09 9.46 -8.97
N THR A 50 0.14 9.81 -9.35
CA THR A 50 0.43 11.09 -10.01
C THR A 50 -0.35 11.24 -11.31
N ILE A 51 -0.39 10.21 -12.15
CA ILE A 51 -1.18 10.20 -13.39
C ILE A 51 -2.67 10.34 -13.09
N SER A 52 -3.18 9.63 -12.08
CA SER A 52 -4.58 9.72 -11.65
C SER A 52 -4.96 11.13 -11.19
N VAL A 53 -4.07 11.83 -10.49
CA VAL A 53 -4.30 13.22 -10.08
C VAL A 53 -4.39 14.15 -11.28
N ILE A 54 -3.49 14.01 -12.27
CA ILE A 54 -3.53 14.82 -13.49
C ILE A 54 -4.83 14.59 -14.25
N ILE A 55 -5.24 13.34 -14.43
CA ILE A 55 -6.51 13.00 -15.08
C ILE A 55 -7.68 13.58 -14.28
N GLY A 56 -7.68 13.43 -12.95
CA GLY A 56 -8.70 13.99 -12.07
C GLY A 56 -8.84 15.51 -12.23
N LEU A 57 -7.73 16.23 -12.29
CA LEU A 57 -7.72 17.68 -12.51
C LEU A 57 -8.32 18.06 -13.87
N ILE A 58 -7.93 17.37 -14.94
CA ILE A 58 -8.49 17.60 -16.29
C ILE A 58 -10.00 17.36 -16.26
N THR A 59 -10.44 16.30 -15.61
CA THR A 59 -11.86 15.93 -15.51
C THR A 59 -12.65 16.98 -14.73
N ALA A 60 -12.11 17.49 -13.62
CA ALA A 60 -12.71 18.56 -12.83
C ALA A 60 -12.86 19.86 -13.63
N ILE A 61 -11.85 20.21 -14.43
CA ILE A 61 -11.91 21.39 -15.32
C ILE A 61 -12.99 21.19 -16.38
N ILE A 62 -13.04 20.05 -17.05
CA ILE A 62 -14.04 19.77 -18.08
C ILE A 62 -15.45 19.76 -17.48
N GLY A 63 -15.64 19.11 -16.32
CA GLY A 63 -16.92 19.05 -15.62
C GLY A 63 -17.42 20.44 -15.24
N GLY A 64 -16.56 21.27 -14.64
CA GLY A 64 -16.93 22.63 -14.30
C GLY A 64 -17.19 23.53 -15.50
N ILE A 65 -16.45 23.38 -16.61
CA ILE A 65 -16.76 24.09 -17.86
C ILE A 65 -18.13 23.66 -18.38
N SER A 66 -18.44 22.35 -18.38
CA SER A 66 -19.74 21.83 -18.79
C SER A 66 -20.87 22.42 -17.95
N ASP A 67 -20.69 22.51 -16.63
CA ASP A 67 -21.68 23.11 -15.73
C ASP A 67 -21.86 24.62 -15.93
N MET A 68 -20.81 25.34 -16.32
CA MET A 68 -20.92 26.74 -16.72
C MET A 68 -21.85 26.91 -17.93
N PHE A 69 -21.77 26.01 -18.91
CA PHE A 69 -22.59 26.05 -20.12
C PHE A 69 -24.02 25.56 -19.91
N ASN A 70 -24.23 24.58 -19.03
CA ASN A 70 -25.54 23.94 -18.87
C ASN A 70 -26.38 24.48 -17.70
N VAL A 71 -25.75 25.01 -16.65
CA VAL A 71 -26.44 25.45 -15.43
C VAL A 71 -26.28 26.93 -15.21
N SER A 72 -25.07 27.37 -14.85
CA SER A 72 -24.75 28.76 -14.52
C SER A 72 -23.25 28.91 -14.30
N PHE A 73 -22.70 30.09 -14.60
CA PHE A 73 -21.28 30.39 -14.43
C PHE A 73 -20.77 30.12 -12.99
N PHE A 74 -21.50 30.56 -11.97
CA PHE A 74 -21.13 30.34 -10.57
C PHE A 74 -21.22 28.87 -10.15
N ALA A 75 -22.18 28.11 -10.70
CA ALA A 75 -22.29 26.69 -10.43
C ALA A 75 -21.05 25.96 -10.96
N GLY A 76 -20.63 26.25 -12.20
CA GLY A 76 -19.44 25.65 -12.77
C GLY A 76 -18.14 26.01 -12.04
N ILE A 77 -17.97 27.25 -11.56
CA ILE A 77 -16.82 27.60 -10.69
C ILE A 77 -16.86 26.79 -9.38
N SER A 78 -18.03 26.70 -8.76
CA SER A 78 -18.20 25.95 -7.51
C SER A 78 -17.88 24.46 -7.70
N THR A 79 -18.37 23.85 -8.79
CA THR A 79 -18.08 22.46 -9.15
C THR A 79 -16.58 22.26 -9.38
N MET A 80 -15.92 23.12 -10.18
CA MET A 80 -14.47 23.03 -10.38
C MET A 80 -13.70 23.04 -9.06
N PHE A 81 -14.03 23.98 -8.17
CA PHE A 81 -13.31 24.14 -6.92
C PHE A 81 -13.54 22.93 -6.00
N SER A 82 -14.79 22.47 -5.88
CA SER A 82 -15.14 21.27 -5.13
C SER A 82 -14.40 20.04 -5.65
N ASP A 83 -14.37 19.84 -6.96
CA ASP A 83 -13.76 18.66 -7.58
C ASP A 83 -12.24 18.69 -7.48
N ILE A 84 -11.62 19.86 -7.67
CA ILE A 84 -10.17 20.04 -7.46
C ILE A 84 -9.81 19.72 -6.00
N VAL A 85 -10.58 20.22 -5.03
CA VAL A 85 -10.36 19.93 -3.61
C VAL A 85 -10.51 18.43 -3.34
N ASN A 86 -11.52 17.76 -3.91
CA ASN A 86 -11.69 16.32 -3.77
C ASN A 86 -10.52 15.52 -4.35
N VAL A 87 -10.01 15.90 -5.52
CA VAL A 87 -8.84 15.26 -6.15
C VAL A 87 -7.60 15.43 -5.26
N ILE A 88 -7.37 16.64 -4.73
CA ILE A 88 -6.23 16.91 -3.83
C ILE A 88 -6.37 16.12 -2.53
N MET A 89 -7.56 16.09 -1.92
CA MET A 89 -7.80 15.34 -0.69
C MET A 89 -7.61 13.83 -0.89
N GLY A 90 -8.12 13.28 -2.00
CA GLY A 90 -7.88 11.89 -2.37
C GLY A 90 -6.40 11.57 -2.55
N ALA A 91 -5.67 12.46 -3.24
CA ALA A 91 -4.22 12.32 -3.41
C ALA A 91 -3.50 12.34 -2.06
N LEU A 92 -3.82 13.29 -1.17
CA LEU A 92 -3.20 13.42 0.15
C LEU A 92 -3.43 12.17 1.01
N VAL A 93 -4.61 11.56 0.98
CA VAL A 93 -4.87 10.31 1.69
C VAL A 93 -3.97 9.18 1.19
N ILE A 94 -3.80 9.07 -0.13
CA ILE A 94 -2.93 8.06 -0.74
C ILE A 94 -1.45 8.34 -0.42
N PHE A 95 -1.01 9.59 -0.50
CA PHE A 95 0.34 9.99 -0.09
C PHE A 95 0.58 9.74 1.40
N LEU A 96 -0.40 9.96 2.26
CA LEU A 96 -0.32 9.67 3.68
C LEU A 96 -0.20 8.15 3.93
N LEU A 97 -0.96 7.33 3.21
CA LEU A 97 -0.84 5.87 3.24
C LEU A 97 0.57 5.42 2.85
N PHE A 98 1.14 5.98 1.78
CA PHE A 98 2.54 5.72 1.40
C PHE A 98 3.52 6.22 2.46
N ALA A 99 3.29 7.38 3.06
CA ALA A 99 4.17 7.96 4.08
C ALA A 99 4.18 7.14 5.39
N ILE A 100 3.01 6.73 5.88
CA ILE A 100 2.88 5.87 7.06
C ILE A 100 3.57 4.53 6.81
N TYR A 101 3.35 3.95 5.63
CA TYR A 101 4.00 2.70 5.25
C TYR A 101 5.53 2.82 5.24
N ARG A 102 6.06 3.88 4.62
CA ARG A 102 7.51 4.16 4.58
C ARG A 102 8.11 4.50 5.95
N ASN A 103 7.33 5.05 6.87
CA ASN A 103 7.79 5.42 8.21
C ASN A 103 7.76 4.24 9.22
N GLY A 104 7.05 3.15 8.88
CA GLY A 104 7.01 1.92 9.67
C GLY A 104 8.21 0.99 9.46
N GLU A 105 9.08 1.26 8.49
CA GLU A 105 10.24 0.41 8.21
C GLU A 105 11.46 0.84 9.04
N PRO A 106 12.13 -0.10 9.75
CA PRO A 106 13.41 0.20 10.37
C PRO A 106 14.39 0.55 9.26
N LYS A 107 14.95 1.77 9.31
CA LYS A 107 16.00 2.20 8.38
C LYS A 107 17.14 1.18 8.42
N SER A 108 17.18 0.28 7.44
CA SER A 108 18.34 -0.54 7.14
C SER A 108 19.45 0.44 6.78
N LYS A 109 20.33 0.69 7.76
CA LYS A 109 21.50 1.55 7.60
C LYS A 109 22.35 0.93 6.48
N LYS A 110 22.48 1.65 5.38
CA LYS A 110 23.57 1.46 4.42
C LYS A 110 24.91 1.50 5.14
#